data_AF-A0A2R6P2F8-F1
#
_entry.id   AF-A0A2R6P2F8-F1
#
_cell.length_a   1.000
_cell.length_b   1.000
_cell.length_c   1.000
_cell.angle_alpha   90.00
_cell.angle_beta   90.00
_cell.angle_gamma   90.00
#
_symmetry.space_group_name_H-M   'P 1'
#
loop_
_entity.id
_entity.type
_entity.pdbx_description
1 polymer ?
#
loop_
_entity_poly.entity_id
_entity_poly.type
_entity_poly.pdbx_seq_one_letter_code
_entity_poly.pdbx_strand_id
1 'polypeptide(L)'
;MDIIKSIRRDQGLDIQVAEPDAKAAIQHLRRNLENALHNLSEDLYSKSTHFLLEFIQNADDNSYPQGVQPALEIQLLDQNMTIKCNEGGFSDRDVRAICSVGESTKKNQLGYIGIPSLPAN
;
A
#
# COMPACT_ATOMS: atom_id res chain seq x y z
N MET A 1 -1.69 18.85 -6.63
CA MET A 1 -0.42 18.51 -7.34
C MET A 1 0.82 18.61 -6.43
N ASP A 2 0.77 19.33 -5.31
CA ASP A 2 1.97 19.54 -4.47
C ASP A 2 2.32 18.36 -3.55
N ILE A 3 1.32 17.62 -3.04
CA ILE A 3 1.58 16.45 -2.20
C ILE A 3 2.38 15.35 -2.92
N ILE A 4 2.03 15.03 -4.17
CA ILE A 4 2.73 14.00 -4.94
C ILE A 4 4.20 14.41 -5.16
N LYS A 5 4.46 15.69 -5.46
CA LYS A 5 5.83 16.20 -5.60
C LYS A 5 6.59 16.12 -4.27
N SER A 6 5.94 16.41 -3.14
CA SER A 6 6.55 16.24 -1.81
C SER A 6 6.90 14.79 -1.56
N ILE A 7 5.95 13.86 -1.72
CA ILE A 7 6.18 12.42 -1.50
C ILE A 7 7.33 11.92 -2.36
N ARG A 8 7.37 12.29 -3.65
CA ARG A 8 8.46 11.88 -4.54
C ARG A 8 9.83 12.38 -4.08
N ARG A 9 9.91 13.59 -3.51
CA ARG A 9 11.15 14.10 -2.92
C ARG A 9 11.50 13.35 -1.64
N ASP A 10 10.54 13.11 -0.76
CA ASP A 10 10.71 12.37 0.49
C ASP A 10 11.21 10.94 0.22
N GLN A 11 10.75 10.31 -0.87
CA GLN A 11 11.18 9.01 -1.37
C GLN A 11 12.46 9.05 -2.23
N GLY A 12 13.12 10.21 -2.34
CA GLY A 12 14.39 10.34 -3.06
C GLY A 12 14.33 10.20 -4.58
N LEU A 13 13.15 10.34 -5.19
CA LEU A 13 12.96 10.21 -6.65
C LEU A 13 13.33 11.48 -7.41
N ASP A 14 13.07 12.64 -6.82
CA ASP A 14 13.24 13.96 -7.47
C ASP A 14 14.40 14.78 -6.86
N ILE A 15 15.45 14.09 -6.37
CA ILE A 15 16.64 14.71 -5.78
C ILE A 15 17.78 14.75 -6.81
N GLN A 16 18.36 15.93 -7.02
CA GLN A 16 19.60 16.08 -7.79
C GLN A 16 20.80 15.94 -6.86
N VAL A 17 21.56 14.86 -7.01
CA VAL A 17 22.78 14.62 -6.25
C VAL A 17 23.96 14.97 -7.16
N ALA A 18 24.69 16.03 -6.80
CA ALA A 18 25.82 16.54 -7.58
C ALA A 18 27.08 15.68 -7.44
N GLU A 19 27.23 14.99 -6.31
CA GLU A 19 28.39 14.17 -5.98
C GLU A 19 28.18 12.73 -6.53
N PRO A 20 29.05 12.24 -7.43
CA PRO A 20 28.85 10.95 -8.10
C PRO A 20 28.80 9.74 -7.17
N ASP A 21 29.62 9.69 -6.10
CA ASP A 21 29.70 8.53 -5.22
C ASP A 21 28.46 8.42 -4.34
N ALA A 22 27.95 9.54 -3.83
CA ALA A 22 26.68 9.63 -3.11
C ALA A 22 25.51 9.21 -4.00
N LYS A 23 25.51 9.60 -5.28
CA LYS A 23 24.50 9.18 -6.24
C LYS A 23 24.52 7.66 -6.44
N ALA A 24 25.71 7.07 -6.60
CA ALA A 24 25.87 5.63 -6.75
C ALA A 24 25.42 4.87 -5.49
N ALA A 25 25.78 5.37 -4.30
CA ALA A 25 25.37 4.78 -3.03
C ALA A 25 23.84 4.79 -2.86
N ILE A 26 23.17 5.91 -3.18
CA ILE A 26 21.70 6.01 -3.12
C ILE A 26 21.04 5.05 -4.10
N GLN A 27 21.54 4.95 -5.34
CA GLN A 27 21.01 4.00 -6.32
C GLN A 27 21.16 2.55 -5.87
N HIS A 28 22.29 2.21 -5.25
CA HIS A 28 22.53 0.89 -4.69
C HIS A 28 21.56 0.57 -3.54
N LEU A 29 21.36 1.51 -2.60
CA LEU A 29 20.40 1.36 -1.51
C LEU A 29 18.96 1.19 -2.01
N ARG A 30 18.56 1.96 -3.03
CA ARG A 30 17.24 1.82 -3.67
C ARG A 30 17.04 0.44 -4.27
N ARG A 31 18.02 -0.07 -5.02
CA ARG A 31 17.96 -1.41 -5.59
C ARG A 31 17.85 -2.49 -4.50
N ASN A 32 18.59 -2.34 -3.40
CA ASN A 32 18.49 -3.27 -2.28
C ASN A 32 17.10 -3.23 -1.63
N LEU A 33 16.49 -2.05 -1.49
CA LEU A 33 15.13 -1.91 -0.98
C LEU A 33 14.10 -2.54 -1.94
N GLU A 34 14.22 -2.29 -3.24
CA GLU A 34 13.38 -2.90 -4.28
C GLU A 34 13.45 -4.43 -4.22
N ASN A 35 14.66 -5.00 -4.12
CA ASN A 35 14.84 -6.45 -3.98
C ASN A 35 14.23 -6.98 -2.67
N ALA A 36 14.41 -6.28 -1.56
CA ALA A 36 13.84 -6.68 -0.28
C ALA A 36 12.31 -6.68 -0.31
N LEU A 37 11.70 -5.65 -0.92
CA LEU A 37 10.25 -5.57 -1.12
C LEU A 37 9.73 -6.67 -2.05
N HIS A 38 10.47 -6.98 -3.12
CA HIS A 38 10.12 -8.07 -4.03
C HIS A 38 10.09 -9.41 -3.31
N ASN A 39 11.17 -9.77 -2.61
CA ASN A 39 11.26 -11.03 -1.87
C ASN A 39 10.17 -11.12 -0.78
N LEU A 40 9.97 -10.04 -0.02
CA LEU A 40 8.92 -9.99 1.01
C LEU A 40 7.53 -10.17 0.38
N SER A 41 7.27 -9.57 -0.78
CA SER A 41 5.98 -9.72 -1.47
C SER A 41 5.76 -11.17 -1.92
N GLU A 42 6.76 -11.85 -2.48
CA GLU A 42 6.64 -13.26 -2.87
C GLU A 42 6.36 -14.16 -1.66
N ASP A 43 7.04 -13.91 -0.53
CA ASP A 43 6.87 -14.70 0.70
C ASP A 43 5.51 -14.47 1.38
N LEU A 44 4.98 -13.23 1.36
CA LEU A 44 3.70 -12.89 2.00
C LEU A 44 2.47 -13.25 1.16
N TYR A 45 2.56 -13.26 -0.17
CA TYR A 45 1.44 -13.49 -1.07
C TYR A 45 1.34 -14.95 -1.58
N SER A 46 1.64 -15.92 -0.71
CA SER A 46 1.57 -17.36 -1.05
C SER A 46 0.18 -17.88 -1.45
N LYS A 47 -0.88 -17.09 -1.25
CA LYS A 47 -2.25 -17.38 -1.68
C LYS A 47 -2.84 -16.20 -2.47
N SER A 48 -3.04 -16.42 -3.76
CA SER A 48 -3.39 -15.41 -4.77
C SER A 48 -4.69 -14.64 -4.54
N THR A 49 -5.56 -15.04 -3.61
CA THR A 49 -6.84 -14.38 -3.34
C THR A 49 -6.85 -13.50 -2.09
N HIS A 50 -5.77 -13.48 -1.30
CA HIS A 50 -5.71 -12.70 -0.06
C HIS A 50 -5.87 -11.20 -0.28
N PHE A 51 -5.39 -10.68 -1.41
CA PHE A 51 -5.52 -9.27 -1.73
C PHE A 51 -6.98 -8.80 -1.75
N LEU A 52 -7.96 -9.68 -2.08
CA LEU A 52 -9.38 -9.32 -2.05
C LEU A 52 -9.85 -9.01 -0.63
N LEU A 53 -9.36 -9.77 0.36
CA LEU A 53 -9.67 -9.53 1.76
C LEU A 53 -9.04 -8.22 2.24
N GLU A 54 -7.82 -7.91 1.80
CA GLU A 54 -7.18 -6.61 2.09
C GLU A 54 -8.01 -5.43 1.56
N PHE A 55 -8.57 -5.55 0.35
CA PHE A 55 -9.46 -4.52 -0.19
C PHE A 55 -10.77 -4.39 0.58
N ILE A 56 -11.35 -5.50 1.03
CA ILE A 56 -12.56 -5.48 1.86
C ILE A 56 -12.26 -4.82 3.21
N GLN A 57 -11.15 -5.17 3.86
CA GLN A 57 -10.73 -4.54 5.11
C GLN A 57 -10.46 -3.04 4.93
N ASN A 58 -9.79 -2.65 3.85
CA ASN A 58 -9.60 -1.23 3.54
C ASN A 58 -10.94 -0.51 3.35
N ALA A 59 -11.89 -1.13 2.64
CA ALA A 59 -13.23 -0.56 2.51
C ALA A 59 -13.98 -0.47 3.84
N ASP A 60 -13.82 -1.42 4.75
CA ASP A 60 -14.45 -1.39 6.07
C ASP A 60 -13.86 -0.30 6.97
N ASP A 61 -12.54 -0.09 6.89
CA ASP A 61 -11.82 0.94 7.66
C ASP A 61 -11.93 2.36 7.06
N ASN A 62 -12.55 2.51 5.89
CA ASN A 62 -12.69 3.82 5.21
C ASN A 62 -13.66 4.75 5.94
N SER A 63 -13.47 6.05 5.72
CA SER A 63 -14.41 7.08 6.19
C SER A 63 -15.48 7.35 5.12
N TYR A 64 -16.73 7.20 5.50
CA TYR A 64 -17.88 7.43 4.61
C TYR A 64 -18.65 8.70 5.01
N PRO A 65 -19.19 9.44 4.02
CA PRO A 65 -20.06 10.59 4.30
C PRO A 65 -21.29 10.19 5.12
N GLN A 66 -21.78 11.10 5.97
CA GLN A 66 -22.94 10.84 6.82
C GLN A 66 -24.19 10.50 5.98
N GLY A 67 -24.89 9.44 6.35
CA GLY A 67 -26.12 9.00 5.68
C GLY A 67 -25.91 8.22 4.39
N VAL A 68 -24.67 7.95 3.99
CA VAL A 68 -24.33 7.06 2.88
C VAL A 68 -24.12 5.65 3.39
N GLN A 69 -24.70 4.66 2.71
CA GLN A 69 -24.41 3.25 2.98
C GLN A 69 -23.07 2.87 2.33
N PRO A 70 -22.09 2.37 3.09
CA PRO A 70 -20.84 1.87 2.53
C PRO A 70 -21.08 0.77 1.49
N ALA A 71 -20.35 0.85 0.38
CA ALA A 71 -20.44 -0.10 -0.72
C ALA A 71 -19.05 -0.34 -1.32
N LEU A 72 -18.77 -1.61 -1.63
CA LEU A 72 -17.61 -2.06 -2.37
C LEU A 72 -18.08 -2.79 -3.62
N GLU A 73 -17.57 -2.40 -4.77
CA GLU A 73 -17.84 -3.01 -6.07
C GLU A 73 -16.55 -3.62 -6.63
N ILE A 74 -16.59 -4.89 -7.01
CA ILE A 74 -15.49 -5.58 -7.69
C ILE A 74 -15.97 -5.98 -9.08
N GLN A 75 -15.35 -5.40 -10.11
CA GLN A 75 -15.66 -5.66 -11.50
C GLN A 75 -14.48 -6.39 -12.16
N LEU A 76 -14.75 -7.56 -12.73
CA LEU A 76 -13.78 -8.33 -13.53
C LEU A 76 -14.13 -8.17 -15.01
N LEU A 77 -13.19 -7.66 -15.80
CA LEU A 77 -13.31 -7.41 -17.24
C LEU A 77 -12.09 -7.99 -17.94
N ASP A 78 -12.24 -9.07 -18.70
CA ASP A 78 -11.18 -9.77 -19.46
C ASP A 78 -9.81 -9.87 -18.76
N GLN A 79 -8.96 -8.83 -18.87
CA GLN A 79 -7.61 -8.76 -18.31
C GLN A 79 -7.44 -7.74 -17.16
N ASN A 80 -8.53 -7.12 -16.72
CA ASN A 80 -8.54 -6.07 -15.72
C ASN A 80 -9.51 -6.39 -14.60
N MET A 81 -9.13 -6.00 -13.38
CA MET A 81 -9.99 -6.01 -12.21
C MET A 81 -10.07 -4.59 -11.67
N THR A 82 -11.28 -4.09 -11.50
CA THR A 82 -11.54 -2.77 -10.90
C THR A 82 -12.22 -2.96 -9.55
N ILE A 83 -11.69 -2.31 -8.53
CA ILE A 83 -12.27 -2.28 -7.19
C ILE A 83 -12.64 -0.83 -6.89
N LYS A 84 -13.89 -0.59 -6.51
CA LYS A 84 -14.42 0.74 -6.20
C LYS A 84 -15.09 0.71 -4.84
N CYS A 85 -14.88 1.73 -4.04
CA CYS A 85 -15.71 2.01 -2.88
C CYS A 85 -16.23 3.44 -2.93
N ASN A 86 -17.33 3.72 -2.22
CA ASN A 86 -17.95 5.04 -2.14
C ASN A 86 -17.45 5.86 -0.93
N GLU A 87 -16.19 5.67 -0.55
CA GLU A 87 -15.54 6.43 0.52
C GLU A 87 -15.50 7.94 0.24
N GLY A 88 -15.23 8.74 1.27
CA GLY A 88 -15.08 10.20 1.16
C GLY A 88 -13.85 10.67 0.38
N GLY A 89 -12.99 9.75 -0.05
CA GLY A 89 -11.72 10.01 -0.74
C GLY A 89 -10.53 10.14 0.22
N PHE A 90 -9.33 10.14 -0.34
CA PHE A 90 -8.09 10.21 0.44
C PHE A 90 -7.76 11.62 0.91
N SER A 91 -7.38 11.73 2.18
CA SER A 91 -6.68 12.89 2.72
C SER A 91 -5.19 12.85 2.35
N ASP A 92 -4.50 13.96 2.57
CA ASP A 92 -3.05 14.05 2.40
C ASP A 92 -2.28 13.01 3.24
N ARG A 93 -2.82 12.65 4.41
CA ARG A 93 -2.23 11.60 5.25
C ARG A 93 -2.37 10.23 4.60
N ASP A 94 -3.54 9.93 4.03
CA ASP A 94 -3.82 8.62 3.43
C ASP A 94 -2.92 8.41 2.20
N VAL A 95 -2.78 9.45 1.35
CA VAL A 95 -1.87 9.42 0.19
C VAL A 95 -0.41 9.18 0.60
N ARG A 96 0.04 9.74 1.73
CA ARG A 96 1.38 9.48 2.26
C ARG A 96 1.51 8.06 2.80
N ALA A 97 0.53 7.60 3.58
CA ALA A 97 0.54 6.27 4.18
C ALA A 97 0.62 5.15 3.12
N ILE A 98 -0.16 5.25 2.03
CA ILE A 98 -0.10 4.26 0.94
C ILE A 98 1.22 4.30 0.15
N CYS A 99 1.96 5.41 0.21
CA CYS A 99 3.25 5.58 -0.45
C CYS A 99 4.45 5.23 0.46
N SER A 100 4.21 4.89 1.72
CA SER A 100 5.23 4.53 2.71
C SER A 100 5.24 3.02 2.96
N VAL A 101 6.43 2.46 3.21
CA VAL A 101 6.56 1.05 3.64
C VAL A 101 6.43 0.96 5.15
N GLY A 102 5.48 0.16 5.64
CA GLY A 102 5.34 -0.11 7.08
C GLY A 102 4.67 0.99 7.91
N GLU A 103 4.22 2.09 7.29
CA GLU A 103 3.48 3.17 7.97
C GLU A 103 1.96 2.98 7.93
N SER A 104 1.49 1.72 7.98
CA SER A 104 0.07 1.47 8.20
C SER A 104 -0.34 2.06 9.56
N THR A 105 -1.37 2.90 9.54
CA THR A 105 -1.99 3.49 10.74
C THR A 105 -2.68 2.46 11.62
N LYS A 106 -2.81 1.21 11.14
CA LYS A 106 -3.47 0.09 11.83
C LYS A 106 -2.44 -0.79 12.53
N LYS A 107 -1.73 -0.25 13.53
CA LYS A 107 -0.93 -1.07 14.45
C LYS A 107 -1.90 -1.89 15.34
N ASN A 108 -1.88 -3.21 15.21
CA ASN A 108 -2.57 -4.18 16.06
C ASN A 108 -4.10 -4.34 15.89
N GLN A 109 -4.63 -4.42 14.68
CA GLN A 109 -5.88 -5.17 14.52
C GLN A 109 -5.55 -6.68 14.48
N LEU A 110 -6.14 -7.46 15.38
CA LEU A 110 -6.11 -8.93 15.35
C LEU A 110 -6.85 -9.41 14.09
N GLY A 111 -6.14 -9.44 12.96
CA GLY A 111 -6.69 -9.67 11.63
C GLY A 111 -5.57 -9.52 10.61
N TYR A 112 -5.60 -10.38 9.59
CA TYR A 112 -4.41 -10.97 9.00
C TYR A 112 -3.42 -10.06 8.26
N ILE A 113 -2.14 -10.30 8.52
CA ILE A 113 -1.05 -10.10 7.55
C ILE A 113 -0.35 -11.46 7.39
N GLY A 114 -0.39 -12.06 6.18
CA GLY A 114 0.43 -13.23 5.82
C GLY A 114 0.13 -14.59 6.48
N ILE A 115 -1.14 -14.92 6.75
CA ILE A 115 -1.66 -16.11 7.47
C ILE A 115 -0.78 -17.38 7.44
N PRO A 116 -0.35 -17.87 8.62
CA PRO A 116 -0.97 -19.09 9.12
C PRO A 116 -1.43 -18.91 10.57
N SER A 117 -2.73 -18.72 10.76
CA SER A 117 -3.36 -19.19 11.99
C SER A 117 -4.11 -20.46 11.62
N LEU A 118 -3.65 -21.55 12.21
CA LEU A 118 -4.39 -22.47 13.08
C LEU A 118 -3.48 -23.70 13.31
N PRO A 119 -3.51 -24.30 14.51
CA PRO A 119 -4.64 -25.15 14.81
C PRO A 119 -5.54 -24.58 15.89
N ALA A 120 -6.83 -24.81 15.69
CA ALA A 120 -7.78 -24.92 16.78
C ALA A 120 -7.56 -26.29 17.44
N ASN A 121 -7.57 -26.28 18.78
CA ASN A 121 -7.40 -27.38 19.74
C ASN A 121 -5.96 -27.80 20.04
#